data_AF-A0AA96M723-F1
#
_entry.id   AF-A0AA96M723-F1
#
_cell.length_a   1.000
_cell.length_b   1.000
_cell.length_c   1.000
_cell.angle_alpha   90.00
_cell.angle_beta   90.00
_cell.angle_gamma   90.00
#
_symmetry.space_group_name_H-M   'P 1'
#
loop_
_entity.id
_entity.type
_entity.pdbx_description
1 polymer ?
#
loop_
_entity_poly.entity_id
_entity_poly.type
_entity_poly.pdbx_seq_one_letter_code
_entity_poly.pdbx_strand_id
1 'polypeptide(L)'
;MGSYSDLEQRMRTANNLKILILDTGNIQFFYQNADLLPHSFIFNRFDIVLIPGWVHAEYAHHPGKVSYIASLPRPYFIVDEVNDYLPMLGYSDKKLMELFRIAAPNE
;
A
#
# COMPACT_ATOMS: atom_id res chain seq x y z
N MET A 1 5.97 2.06 12.95
CA MET A 1 5.19 2.70 11.88
C MET A 1 6.14 3.57 11.10
N GLY A 2 6.31 3.32 9.80
CA GLY A 2 7.10 4.22 8.95
C GLY A 2 6.23 5.40 8.50
N SER A 3 6.85 6.56 8.36
CA SER A 3 6.22 7.79 7.88
C SER A 3 6.13 7.82 6.35
N TYR A 4 5.29 8.68 5.78
CA TYR A 4 5.22 8.92 4.33
C TYR A 4 6.60 9.26 3.72
N SER A 5 7.45 9.99 4.47
CA SER A 5 8.82 10.30 4.05
C SER A 5 9.69 9.05 3.89
N ASP A 6 9.50 8.04 4.74
CA ASP A 6 10.22 6.76 4.62
C ASP A 6 9.75 5.97 3.40
N LEU A 7 8.45 6.05 3.07
CA LEU A 7 7.88 5.48 1.86
C LEU A 7 8.45 6.17 0.61
N GLU A 8 8.47 7.51 0.60
CA GLU A 8 8.97 8.31 -0.51
C GLU A 8 10.46 8.02 -0.79
N GLN A 9 11.29 7.96 0.27
CA GLN A 9 12.70 7.63 0.13
C GLN A 9 12.89 6.23 -0.47
N ARG A 10 12.13 5.23 0.01
CA ARG A 10 12.20 3.86 -0.52
C ARG A 10 11.80 3.81 -1.99
N MET A 11 10.75 4.51 -2.38
CA MET A 11 10.31 4.60 -3.77
C MET A 11 11.37 5.22 -4.68
N ARG A 12 12.10 6.24 -4.23
CA ARG A 12 13.15 6.90 -5.02
C ARG A 12 14.39 6.04 -5.25
N THR A 13 14.68 5.11 -4.34
CA THR A 13 15.90 4.25 -4.41
C THR A 13 15.70 2.92 -5.12
N ALA A 14 14.46 2.53 -5.40
CA ALA A 14 14.14 1.20 -5.92
C ALA A 14 13.89 1.22 -7.43
N ASN A 15 14.64 0.41 -8.19
CA ASN A 15 14.47 0.29 -9.64
C ASN A 15 13.26 -0.55 -10.08
N ASN A 16 12.70 -1.40 -9.18
CA ASN A 16 11.56 -2.29 -9.46
C ASN A 16 10.83 -2.66 -8.15
N LEU A 17 10.21 -1.67 -7.50
CA LEU A 17 9.52 -1.88 -6.23
C LEU A 17 8.20 -2.62 -6.40
N LYS A 18 8.02 -3.75 -5.70
CA LYS A 18 6.74 -4.47 -5.65
C LYS A 18 5.95 -4.07 -4.42
N ILE A 19 4.84 -3.39 -4.65
CA ILE A 19 3.97 -2.88 -3.59
C ILE A 19 2.70 -3.74 -3.55
N LEU A 20 2.33 -4.21 -2.36
CA LEU A 20 1.01 -4.81 -2.10
C LEU A 20 0.13 -3.78 -1.42
N ILE A 21 -1.07 -3.54 -1.96
CA ILE A 21 -2.10 -2.73 -1.30
C ILE A 21 -3.12 -3.70 -0.71
N LEU A 22 -3.39 -3.58 0.59
CA LEU A 22 -4.37 -4.40 1.29
C LEU A 22 -5.67 -3.63 1.47
N ASP A 23 -6.76 -4.25 1.05
CA ASP A 23 -8.12 -3.85 1.42
C ASP A 23 -8.66 -4.70 2.59
N THR A 24 -9.85 -4.36 3.06
CA THR A 24 -10.50 -5.07 4.16
C THR A 24 -10.77 -6.54 3.84
N GLY A 25 -11.11 -6.86 2.58
CA GLY A 25 -11.40 -8.22 2.13
C GLY A 25 -10.17 -9.11 2.18
N ASN A 26 -9.04 -8.62 1.67
CA ASN A 26 -7.75 -9.27 1.73
C ASN A 26 -7.33 -9.54 3.17
N ILE A 27 -7.43 -8.54 4.05
CA ILE A 27 -7.07 -8.68 5.47
C ILE A 27 -7.96 -9.72 6.14
N GLN A 28 -9.27 -9.67 5.91
CA GLN A 28 -10.21 -10.66 6.44
C GLN A 28 -9.85 -12.08 5.97
N PHE A 29 -9.62 -12.24 4.67
CA PHE A 29 -9.35 -13.54 4.06
C PHE A 29 -8.03 -14.12 4.57
N PHE A 30 -6.95 -13.34 4.58
CA PHE A 30 -5.65 -13.82 5.03
C PHE A 30 -5.65 -14.12 6.54
N TYR A 31 -6.31 -13.29 7.34
CA TYR A 31 -6.48 -13.52 8.77
C TYR A 31 -7.22 -14.83 9.06
N GLN A 32 -8.34 -15.09 8.37
CA GLN A 32 -9.14 -16.30 8.57
C GLN A 32 -8.43 -17.58 8.12
N ASN A 33 -7.46 -17.45 7.20
CA ASN A 33 -6.76 -18.58 6.59
C ASN A 33 -5.27 -18.57 6.94
N ALA A 34 -4.87 -17.96 8.07
CA ALA A 34 -3.47 -17.78 8.43
C ALA A 34 -2.70 -19.11 8.55
N ASP A 35 -3.39 -20.18 8.95
CA ASP A 35 -2.82 -21.53 9.06
C ASP A 35 -2.50 -22.16 7.69
N LEU A 36 -3.28 -21.81 6.66
CA LEU A 36 -3.14 -22.33 5.30
C LEU A 36 -2.26 -21.42 4.43
N LEU A 37 -2.24 -20.13 4.74
CA LEU A 37 -1.57 -19.08 3.99
C LEU A 37 -0.58 -18.35 4.90
N PRO A 38 0.59 -18.95 5.19
CA PRO A 38 1.57 -18.32 6.05
C PRO A 38 2.07 -17.01 5.44
N HIS A 39 2.44 -16.06 6.29
CA HIS A 39 2.92 -14.75 5.85
C HIS A 39 4.04 -14.81 4.81
N SER A 40 4.96 -15.76 4.97
CA SER A 40 6.08 -15.97 4.05
C SER A 40 5.63 -16.36 2.65
N PHE A 41 4.47 -16.99 2.49
CA PHE A 41 3.94 -17.38 1.19
C PHE A 41 3.36 -16.19 0.43
N ILE A 42 2.58 -15.35 1.13
CA ILE A 42 1.91 -14.18 0.55
C ILE A 42 2.89 -13.02 0.40
N PHE A 43 3.53 -12.60 1.49
CA PHE A 43 4.16 -11.28 1.59
C PHE A 43 5.61 -11.23 1.11
N ASN A 44 6.31 -12.37 0.97
CA ASN A 44 7.72 -12.35 0.54
C ASN A 44 7.94 -11.91 -0.90
N ARG A 45 6.89 -11.89 -1.71
CA ARG A 45 6.96 -11.44 -3.11
C ARG A 45 6.89 -9.91 -3.25
N PHE A 46 6.62 -9.22 -2.15
CA PHE A 46 6.44 -7.79 -2.08
C PHE A 46 7.52 -7.18 -1.19
N ASP A 47 7.95 -5.98 -1.57
CA ASP A 47 8.94 -5.21 -0.84
C ASP A 47 8.27 -4.37 0.26
N ILE A 48 7.04 -3.90 -0.01
CA ILE A 48 6.27 -3.01 0.85
C ILE A 48 4.79 -3.41 0.84
N VAL A 49 4.14 -3.26 2.00
CA VAL A 49 2.68 -3.36 2.15
C VAL A 49 2.10 -1.98 2.45
N LEU A 50 1.04 -1.58 1.75
CA LEU A 50 0.27 -0.37 2.01
C LEU A 50 -1.12 -0.74 2.48
N ILE A 51 -1.61 -0.03 3.48
CA ILE A 51 -2.96 -0.17 4.02
C ILE A 51 -3.61 1.21 4.00
N PRO A 52 -4.70 1.41 3.25
CA PRO A 52 -5.42 2.68 3.31
C PRO A 52 -5.92 2.99 4.72
N GLY A 53 -5.95 4.27 5.10
CA GLY A 53 -6.32 4.72 6.42
C GLY A 53 -7.75 4.33 6.79
N TRP A 54 -8.67 4.39 5.81
CA TRP A 54 -10.05 3.92 5.99
C TRP A 54 -10.12 2.41 6.23
N VAL A 55 -9.32 1.61 5.52
CA VAL A 55 -9.20 0.16 5.77
C VAL A 55 -8.67 -0.10 7.18
N HIS A 56 -7.65 0.63 7.61
CA HIS A 56 -7.15 0.54 8.98
C HIS A 56 -8.24 0.85 10.01
N ALA A 57 -9.01 1.92 9.82
CA ALA A 57 -10.12 2.28 10.71
C ALA A 57 -11.18 1.15 10.82
N GLU A 58 -11.44 0.43 9.74
CA GLU A 58 -12.38 -0.69 9.72
C GLU A 58 -11.95 -1.90 10.54
N TYR A 59 -10.64 -2.15 10.72
CA TYR A 59 -10.17 -3.30 11.52
C TYR A 59 -9.45 -2.94 12.81
N ALA A 60 -9.15 -1.66 13.06
CA ALA A 60 -8.38 -1.20 14.22
C ALA A 60 -8.99 -1.63 15.57
N HIS A 61 -10.32 -1.80 15.62
CA HIS A 61 -11.02 -2.26 16.82
C HIS A 61 -10.98 -3.79 17.00
N HIS A 62 -10.47 -4.54 16.03
CA HIS A 62 -10.39 -6.00 16.07
C HIS A 62 -8.97 -6.47 16.44
N PRO A 63 -8.72 -6.90 17.69
CA PRO A 63 -7.36 -7.17 18.19
C PRO A 63 -6.63 -8.27 17.41
N GLY A 64 -7.35 -9.30 16.95
CA GLY A 64 -6.77 -10.38 16.13
C GLY A 64 -6.18 -9.89 14.80
N LYS A 65 -6.94 -9.09 14.03
CA LYS A 65 -6.48 -8.49 12.77
C LYS A 65 -5.33 -7.51 12.99
N VAL A 66 -5.38 -6.71 14.06
CA VAL A 66 -4.28 -5.81 14.43
C VAL A 66 -3.00 -6.60 14.71
N SER A 67 -3.08 -7.66 15.51
CA SER A 67 -1.94 -8.53 15.80
C SER A 67 -1.42 -9.23 14.55
N TYR A 68 -2.32 -9.67 13.67
CA TYR A 68 -1.97 -10.30 12.40
C TYR A 68 -1.14 -9.35 11.54
N ILE A 69 -1.64 -8.13 11.29
CA ILE A 69 -0.93 -7.11 10.50
C ILE A 69 0.39 -6.70 11.16
N ALA A 70 0.42 -6.57 12.49
CA ALA A 70 1.64 -6.24 13.22
C ALA A 70 2.73 -7.32 13.10
N SER A 71 2.36 -8.57 12.81
CA SER A 71 3.28 -9.70 12.63
C SER A 71 3.74 -9.92 11.18
N LEU A 72 3.44 -8.98 10.27
CA LEU A 72 3.94 -9.04 8.89
C LEU A 72 5.47 -8.98 8.85
N PRO A 73 6.13 -9.82 8.02
CA PRO A 73 7.59 -9.86 7.90
C PRO A 73 8.14 -8.72 7.02
N ARG A 74 7.26 -7.86 6.49
CA ARG A 74 7.58 -6.77 5.56
C ARG A 74 7.16 -5.44 6.17
N PRO A 75 7.86 -4.33 5.85
CA PRO A 75 7.42 -3.02 6.27
C PRO A 75 6.03 -2.74 5.70
N TYR A 76 5.11 -2.32 6.59
CA TYR A 76 3.80 -1.84 6.20
C TYR A 76 3.62 -0.38 6.57
N PHE A 77 2.85 0.34 5.76
CA PHE A 77 2.53 1.75 5.94
C PHE A 77 1.02 1.92 5.89
N ILE A 78 0.49 2.70 6.83
CA ILE A 78 -0.89 3.15 6.79
C ILE A 78 -0.88 4.47 6.04
N VAL A 79 -1.63 4.56 4.94
CA VAL A 79 -1.68 5.75 4.09
C VAL A 79 -3.02 6.44 4.31
N ASP A 80 -3.00 7.64 4.87
CA ASP A 80 -4.20 8.42 5.14
C ASP A 80 -4.59 9.26 3.91
N GLU A 81 -5.78 9.01 3.36
CA GLU A 81 -6.30 9.78 2.22
C GLU A 81 -6.39 11.28 2.50
N VAL A 82 -6.67 11.70 3.74
CA VAL A 82 -6.86 13.12 4.03
C VAL A 82 -5.53 13.86 4.12
N ASN A 83 -4.50 13.22 4.67
CA ASN A 83 -3.21 13.85 4.97
C ASN A 83 -2.13 13.54 3.94
N ASP A 84 -2.14 12.33 3.35
CA ASP A 84 -1.09 11.85 2.43
C ASP A 84 -1.45 12.04 0.94
N TYR A 85 -2.72 12.29 0.59
CA TYR A 85 -3.13 12.57 -0.80
C TYR A 85 -3.24 14.06 -1.12
N LEU A 86 -3.18 14.97 -0.14
CA LEU A 86 -3.11 16.41 -0.39
C LEU A 86 -1.96 16.82 -1.33
N PRO A 87 -0.76 16.21 -1.26
CA PRO A 87 0.31 16.43 -2.25
C PRO A 87 0.03 15.82 -3.64
N MET A 88 -0.93 14.89 -3.74
CA MET A 88 -1.32 14.20 -4.98
C MET A 88 -2.53 14.85 -5.68
N LEU A 89 -3.32 15.65 -4.96
CA LEU A 89 -4.39 16.51 -5.49
C LEU A 89 -3.78 17.54 -6.46
N GLY A 90 -3.74 17.18 -7.75
CA GLY A 90 -3.22 18.00 -8.84
C GLY A 90 -2.01 17.40 -9.58
N TYR A 91 -1.39 16.34 -9.06
CA TYR A 91 -0.25 15.68 -9.70
C TYR A 91 -0.68 14.71 -10.81
N SER A 92 -1.85 14.07 -10.68
CA SER A 92 -2.33 13.06 -11.64
C SER A 92 -2.66 13.67 -12.99
N ASP A 93 -3.46 14.73 -13.03
CA ASP A 93 -4.13 15.10 -14.27
C ASP A 93 -3.17 15.71 -15.28
N LYS A 94 -2.31 16.64 -14.83
CA LYS A 94 -1.33 17.29 -15.73
C LYS A 94 -0.27 16.31 -16.23
N LYS A 95 0.25 15.43 -15.35
CA LYS A 95 1.25 14.43 -15.75
C LYS A 95 0.65 13.27 -16.56
N LEU A 96 -0.57 12.83 -16.27
CA LEU A 96 -1.28 11.87 -17.13
C LEU A 96 -1.51 12.50 -18.50
N MET A 97 -1.99 13.74 -18.56
CA MET A 97 -2.20 14.45 -19.83
C MET A 97 -0.89 14.59 -20.62
N GLU A 98 0.24 14.90 -19.96
CA GLU A 98 1.55 14.91 -20.62
C GLU A 98 2.01 13.52 -21.08
N LEU A 99 1.79 12.48 -20.28
CA LEU A 99 2.06 11.09 -20.65
C LEU A 99 1.22 10.67 -21.86
N PHE A 100 -0.08 10.98 -21.88
CA PHE A 100 -0.95 10.73 -23.02
C PHE A 100 -0.52 11.52 -24.26
N ARG A 101 -0.14 12.79 -24.11
CA ARG A 101 0.39 13.60 -25.21
C ARG A 101 1.68 13.03 -25.80
N ILE A 102 2.56 12.50 -24.96
CA ILE A 102 3.83 11.89 -25.40
C ILE A 102 3.59 10.50 -26.01
N ALA A 103 2.65 9.73 -25.47
CA ALA A 103 2.31 8.38 -25.93
C ALA A 103 1.42 8.37 -27.19
N ALA A 104 0.70 9.46 -27.45
CA ALA A 104 -0.05 9.69 -28.68
C ALA A 104 0.50 10.95 -29.39
N PRO A 105 1.73 10.90 -29.95
CA PRO A 105 2.21 11.99 -30.78
C PRO A 105 1.31 12.05 -32.02
N ASN A 106 0.62 13.17 -32.19
CA ASN A 106 -0.33 13.50 -33.26
C ASN A 106 -0.11 12.71 -34.58
N GLU A 107 -1.18 12.06 -35.06
CA GLU A 107 -1.43 11.99 -36.51
C GLU A 107 -1.64 13.40 -37.08
#